data_AF-A0A1F1Q6I9-F1
#
_entry.id   AF-A0A1F1Q6I9-F1
#
_cell.length_a   1.000
_cell.length_b   1.000
_cell.length_c   1.000
_cell.angle_alpha   90.00
_cell.angle_beta   90.00
_cell.angle_gamma   90.00
#
_symmetry.space_group_name_H-M   'P 1'
#
loop_
_entity.id
_entity.type
_entity.pdbx_description
1 polymer ?
#
loop_
_entity_poly.entity_id
_entity_poly.type
_entity_poly.pdbx_seq_one_letter_code
_entity_poly.pdbx_strand_id
1 'polypeptide(L)' 'MPALYVMIPAALLIVGVAVYIFFWAVDSGQYDDLDSPAHSILFDDQDPRHQAAVKPDENQPDDKEPPTRA' A
#
# COMPACT_ATOMS: atom_id res chain seq x y z
N MET A 1 -9.02 53.99 -4.36
CA MET A 1 -9.07 52.52 -4.44
C MET A 1 -7.70 51.92 -4.04
N PRO A 2 -7.41 51.78 -2.74
CA PRO A 2 -6.11 51.30 -2.25
C PRO A 2 -5.96 49.77 -2.17
N ALA A 3 -7.04 49.00 -2.34
CA ALA A 3 -7.03 47.55 -2.14
C ALA A 3 -6.01 46.79 -3.01
N LEU A 4 -5.74 47.29 -4.23
CA LEU A 4 -4.76 46.68 -5.13
C LEU A 4 -3.34 46.68 -4.55
N TYR A 5 -2.98 47.68 -3.74
CA TYR A 5 -1.66 47.75 -3.09
C TYR A 5 -1.46 46.66 -2.04
N VAL A 6 -2.54 46.09 -1.49
CA VAL A 6 -2.47 45.00 -0.51
C VAL A 6 -2.67 43.65 -1.20
N MET A 7 -3.59 43.58 -2.17
CA MET A 7 -3.91 42.33 -2.85
C MET A 7 -2.78 41.84 -3.76
N ILE A 8 -2.06 42.71 -4.47
CA ILE A 8 -0.98 42.30 -5.36
C ILE A 8 0.17 41.64 -4.58
N PRO A 9 0.72 42.25 -3.51
CA PRO A 9 1.75 41.60 -2.71
C PRO A 9 1.26 40.33 -2.02
N ALA A 10 0.03 40.32 -1.49
CA ALA A 10 -0.55 39.14 -0.85
C ALA A 10 -0.66 37.97 -1.83
N ALA A 11 -1.12 38.22 -3.07
CA ALA A 11 -1.21 37.20 -4.10
C ALA A 11 0.18 36.65 -4.49
N LEU A 12 1.18 37.53 -4.65
CA LEU A 12 2.56 37.11 -4.93
C LEU A 12 3.14 36.24 -3.81
N LEU A 13 2.85 36.58 -2.55
CA LEU A 13 3.31 35.83 -1.38
C LEU A 13 2.66 34.43 -1.36
N ILE A 14 1.35 34.33 -1.60
CA ILE A 14 0.63 33.05 -1.68
C ILE A 14 1.18 32.18 -2.80
N VAL A 15 1.36 32.75 -4.00
CA VAL A 15 1.92 32.01 -5.14
C VAL A 15 3.35 31.56 -4.84
N GLY A 16 4.18 32.42 -4.24
CA GLY A 16 5.54 32.06 -3.83
C GLY A 16 5.59 30.90 -2.84
N VAL A 17 4.71 30.92 -1.82
CA VAL A 17 4.59 29.83 -0.84
C VAL A 17 4.10 28.54 -1.51
N ALA A 18 3.10 28.62 -2.38
CA ALA A 18 2.58 27.46 -3.10
C ALA A 18 3.65 26.81 -3.98
N VAL A 19 4.43 27.62 -4.71
CA VAL A 19 5.54 27.14 -5.53
C VAL A 19 6.62 26.51 -4.67
N TYR A 20 7.00 27.13 -3.54
CA TYR A 20 7.97 26.57 -2.61
C TYR A 20 7.55 25.20 -2.07
N ILE A 21 6.30 25.07 -1.59
CA ILE A 21 5.75 23.81 -1.09
C ILE A 21 5.71 22.75 -2.19
N PHE A 22 5.30 23.12 -3.41
CA PHE A 22 5.26 22.21 -4.54
C PHE A 22 6.64 21.61 -4.84
N PHE A 23 7.68 22.44 -4.94
CA PHE A 23 9.03 21.95 -5.20
C PHE A 23 9.58 21.11 -4.04
N TRP A 24 9.29 21.50 -2.79
CA TRP A 24 9.66 20.69 -1.62
C TRP A 24 8.98 19.31 -1.63
N ALA A 25 7.70 19.23 -1.98
CA ALA A 25 6.98 17.97 -2.05
C ALA A 25 7.50 17.06 -3.18
N VAL A 26 7.85 17.63 -4.34
CA VAL A 26 8.46 16.90 -5.46
C VAL A 26 9.83 16.34 -5.05
N ASP A 27 10.67 17.14 -4.39
CA ASP A 27 11.99 16.70 -3.90
C ASP A 27 11.90 15.68 -2.76
N SER A 28 10.81 15.70 -1.97
CA SER A 28 10.59 14.77 -0.85
C SER A 28 10.39 13.30 -1.23
N GLY A 29 10.49 12.95 -2.52
CA GLY A 29 10.55 11.55 -2.95
C GLY A 29 9.22 10.79 -2.79
N GLN A 30 8.08 11.48 -2.76
CA GLN A 30 6.75 10.85 -2.61
C GLN A 30 6.38 9.87 -3.75
N TYR A 31 7.22 9.77 -4.79
CA TYR A 31 7.06 8.83 -5.90
C TYR A 31 7.76 7.48 -5.67
N ASP A 32 8.62 7.36 -4.65
CA ASP A 32 9.39 6.14 -4.36
C ASP A 32 8.49 5.00 -3.80
N ASP A 33 7.32 5.34 -3.25
CA ASP A 33 6.36 4.36 -2.68
C ASP A 33 5.29 3.90 -3.70
N LEU A 34 5.34 4.38 -4.95
CA LEU A 34 4.45 3.92 -6.02
C LEU A 34 4.92 2.64 -6.72
N ASP A 35 6.17 2.23 -6.51
CA ASP A 35 6.74 0.98 -7.05
C ASP A 35 6.39 -0.26 -6.21
N SER A 36 5.88 -0.07 -5.00
CA SER A 36 5.65 -1.13 -4.02
C SER A 36 4.47 -2.09 -4.33
N PRO A 37 3.28 -1.64 -4.82
CA PRO A 37 2.12 -2.54 -4.95
C PRO A 37 2.13 -3.43 -6.20
N ALA A 38 2.91 -3.09 -7.22
CA ALA A 38 2.87 -3.79 -8.52
C ALA A 38 3.62 -5.13 -8.51
N HIS A 39 4.57 -5.32 -7.58
CA HIS A 39 5.37 -6.55 -7.50
C HIS A 39 4.80 -7.60 -6.54
N SER A 40 3.89 -7.27 -5.62
CA SER A 40 3.26 -8.29 -4.77
C SER A 40 2.30 -9.17 -5.58
N ILE A 41 1.52 -8.58 -6.49
CA ILE A 41 0.45 -9.31 -7.19
C ILE A 41 0.96 -10.38 -8.17
N LEU A 42 2.19 -10.25 -8.68
CA LEU A 42 2.79 -11.21 -9.62
C LEU A 42 3.60 -12.31 -8.92
N PHE A 43 3.97 -12.10 -7.65
CA PHE A 43 4.80 -13.03 -6.87
C PHE A 43 4.12 -13.61 -5.62
N ASP A 44 2.87 -13.21 -5.32
CA ASP A 44 2.05 -13.77 -4.22
C ASP A 44 1.84 -15.29 -4.33
N ASP A 45 1.91 -15.86 -5.54
CA ASP A 45 1.81 -17.31 -5.78
C ASP A 45 3.01 -18.10 -5.20
N GLN A 46 4.10 -17.42 -4.83
CA GLN A 46 5.29 -18.04 -4.22
C GLN A 46 5.40 -17.84 -2.70
N ASP A 47 4.45 -17.18 -2.02
CA ASP A 47 4.47 -17.15 -0.56
C ASP A 47 4.03 -18.52 0.00
N PRO A 48 4.91 -19.27 0.70
CA PRO A 48 4.55 -20.54 1.33
C PRO A 48 3.40 -20.43 2.35
N ARG A 49 3.10 -19.21 2.85
CA ARG A 49 1.99 -18.94 3.76
C ARG A 49 0.63 -18.91 3.06
N HIS A 50 0.55 -18.57 1.77
CA HIS A 50 -0.69 -18.63 0.99
C HIS A 50 -1.03 -20.07 0.53
N GLN A 51 -0.02 -20.91 0.33
CA GLN A 51 -0.23 -22.34 -0.01
C GLN A 51 -0.84 -23.16 1.15
N ALA A 52 -0.70 -22.70 2.40
CA ALA A 52 -1.30 -23.35 3.56
C ALA A 52 -2.83 -23.17 3.62
N ALA A 53 -3.37 -22.12 3.01
CA ALA A 53 -4.82 -21.86 2.96
C ALA A 53 -5.53 -22.58 1.80
N VAL A 54 -4.79 -23.10 0.81
CA VAL A 54 -5.33 -23.76 -0.39
C VAL A 54 -5.21 -25.29 -0.34
N LYS A 55 -4.49 -25.86 0.64
CA LYS A 55 -4.46 -27.33 0.82
C LYS A 55 -5.79 -27.81 1.40
N PRO A 56 -6.57 -28.63 0.68
CA PRO A 56 -7.69 -29.35 1.28
C PRO A 56 -7.12 -30.22 2.40
N ASP A 57 -7.81 -30.21 3.53
CA ASP A 57 -7.47 -30.97 4.73
C ASP A 57 -7.56 -32.48 4.41
N GLU A 58 -6.48 -33.07 3.89
CA GLU A 58 -6.34 -34.51 3.63
C GLU A 58 -5.90 -35.25 4.90
N ASN A 59 -6.56 -34.96 6.02
CA ASN A 59 -6.45 -35.71 7.26
C ASN A 59 -7.84 -35.91 7.87
N GLN A 60 -8.74 -36.51 7.10
CA GLN A 60 -9.86 -37.23 7.67
C GLN A 60 -9.36 -38.66 7.97
N PRO A 61 -9.18 -39.05 9.24
CA PRO A 61 -8.80 -40.42 9.54
C PRO A 61 -9.94 -41.32 9.15
N ASP A 62 -9.64 -42.26 8.25
CA ASP A 62 -10.47 -43.38 7.85
C ASP A 62 -11.04 -44.07 9.10
N ASP A 63 -12.34 -43.89 9.33
CA ASP A 63 -13.12 -44.51 10.41
C ASP A 63 -13.41 -45.97 10.01
N LYS A 64 -12.35 -46.79 9.97
CA LYS A 64 -12.43 -48.24 9.76
C LYS A 64 -12.06 -48.96 11.06
N GLU A 65 -13.05 -49.11 11.93
CA GLU A 65 -13.12 -50.13 13.00
C GLU A 65 -12.81 -51.55 12.45
N PRO A 66 -12.55 -52.58 13.29
CA PRO A 66 -12.12 -52.61 14.70
C PRO A 66 -10.90 -53.57 14.90
N PRO A 67 -10.34 -53.70 16.14
CA PRO A 67 -9.98 -55.07 16.53
C PRO A 67 -10.29 -55.42 18.00
N THR A 68 -10.98 -56.55 18.11
CA THR A 68 -11.13 -57.46 19.25
C THR A 68 -9.84 -57.68 20.05
N ARG A 69 -9.91 -57.54 21.39
CA ARG A 69 -9.45 -58.53 22.39
C ARG A 69 -9.38 -57.94 23.82
N ALA A 70 -10.24 -58.43 24.71
CA ALA A 70 -9.90 -59.09 25.99
C ALA A 70 -11.17 -59.63 26.63
#